data_AF-A0AAV0TZS2-F1
#
_entry.id   AF-A0AAV0TZS2-F1
#
_cell.length_a   1.000
_cell.length_b   1.000
_cell.length_c   1.000
_cell.angle_alpha   90.00
_cell.angle_beta   90.00
_cell.angle_gamma   90.00
#
_symmetry.space_group_name_H-M   'P 1'
#
loop_
_entity.id
_entity.type
_entity.pdbx_description
1 polymer ?
#
loop_
_entity_poly.entity_id
_entity_poly.type
_entity_poly.pdbx_seq_one_letter_code
_entity_poly.pdbx_strand_id
1 'polypeptide(L)'
;MGNEPSKPSRQSRSALPSTDAPSSPHAIAASSEPLTALASDQFTALPQVTQALRSCGLEHCNLIIGIDCTKSNEWSGKRTFGGRCLHEIDDPSVQNPYEDVIETIGKTLRDFDKDNLIPVYGFGDELTCDRAVFTFAQSDDQVGFPLEGLRSRYREVVRDVVMAGPTSFAPIINEAVNIVNRTGKYHILVIIADGQVTRSVDIPAHAVSKTEKETIDAIACASNFPLSIVMVGVGDGPWESMIYFDNYLQHRKFDNFQFVEYHKITSQFSDPQIKEAQFALQALMEIPDQYRTIKEMKYLDRGPNREDTKLPSVDVFPPPQRTQDVYGSHHDGIHRSTLQQTRSAYPAVTSGRYGQARSPTAPLFRSADGAHSGLAHPALQSRTSRAEEELARLQDALLCPICEERRKDTIFQCGHETCQDCGKLISLCPLCRQVIEVRIKRFV
;
A
#
# COMPACT_ATOMS: atom_id res chain seq x y z
N MET A 1 -2.41 -52.68 78.43
CA MET A 1 -2.61 -51.60 77.45
C MET A 1 -3.60 -52.11 76.42
N GLY A 2 -4.79 -51.52 76.30
CA GLY A 2 -5.69 -51.90 75.20
C GLY A 2 -7.18 -51.79 75.50
N ASN A 3 -7.84 -51.13 74.55
CA ASN A 3 -9.26 -51.16 74.15
C ASN A 3 -10.39 -50.70 75.07
N GLU A 4 -11.28 -49.93 74.41
CA GLU A 4 -12.70 -49.59 74.67
C GLU A 4 -13.04 -48.55 75.77
N PRO A 5 -14.27 -47.95 75.79
CA PRO A 5 -15.44 -48.08 74.89
C PRO A 5 -16.15 -46.74 74.50
N SER A 6 -17.31 -46.87 73.85
CA SER A 6 -18.21 -45.83 73.31
C SER A 6 -19.45 -45.50 74.17
N LYS A 7 -20.00 -44.27 73.99
CA LYS A 7 -21.43 -43.77 74.12
C LYS A 7 -22.02 -43.54 75.56
N PRO A 8 -23.14 -42.77 75.77
CA PRO A 8 -24.25 -42.37 74.84
C PRO A 8 -24.95 -40.95 74.98
N SER A 9 -25.87 -40.68 74.03
CA SER A 9 -27.22 -40.02 74.08
C SER A 9 -27.51 -38.51 74.38
N ARG A 10 -28.04 -37.82 73.34
CA ARG A 10 -29.41 -37.25 73.10
C ARG A 10 -29.99 -36.04 73.90
N GLN A 11 -30.73 -35.20 73.12
CA GLN A 11 -31.79 -34.18 73.42
C GLN A 11 -31.34 -32.70 73.55
N SER A 12 -32.02 -31.64 73.08
CA SER A 12 -33.18 -31.40 72.17
C SER A 12 -33.45 -29.88 72.05
N ARG A 13 -34.14 -29.45 70.96
CA ARG A 13 -34.89 -28.15 70.76
C ARG A 13 -34.04 -26.88 70.49
N SER A 14 -34.38 -25.90 69.63
CA SER A 14 -35.61 -25.54 68.87
C SER A 14 -35.36 -24.36 67.90
N ALA A 15 -36.10 -24.34 66.79
CA ALA A 15 -36.73 -23.19 66.08
C ALA A 15 -35.92 -22.00 65.48
N LEU A 16 -36.20 -21.77 64.18
CA LEU A 16 -35.96 -20.64 63.25
C LEU A 16 -36.59 -19.29 63.71
N PRO A 17 -36.53 -18.14 62.97
CA PRO A 17 -35.69 -17.70 61.82
C PRO A 17 -35.08 -16.27 62.00
N SER A 18 -34.15 -15.83 61.14
CA SER A 18 -33.75 -14.41 60.97
C SER A 18 -33.16 -14.20 59.56
N THR A 19 -33.94 -13.71 58.59
CA THR A 19 -34.03 -12.31 58.08
C THR A 19 -32.80 -11.80 57.33
N ASP A 20 -33.00 -11.55 56.04
CA ASP A 20 -32.12 -10.98 55.03
C ASP A 20 -31.52 -9.61 55.36
N ALA A 21 -30.29 -9.38 54.87
CA ALA A 21 -29.74 -8.08 54.45
C ALA A 21 -28.51 -8.31 53.52
N PRO A 22 -28.19 -7.36 52.61
CA PRO A 22 -27.96 -7.67 51.20
C PRO A 22 -26.49 -7.84 50.79
N SER A 23 -26.29 -8.69 49.78
CA SER A 23 -25.05 -8.88 49.05
C SER A 23 -24.68 -7.62 48.25
N SER A 24 -23.55 -7.02 48.60
CA SER A 24 -22.85 -6.09 47.71
C SER A 24 -22.23 -6.88 46.55
N PRO A 25 -22.34 -6.43 45.28
CA PRO A 25 -21.71 -7.12 44.18
C PRO A 25 -20.19 -6.92 44.24
N HIS A 26 -19.46 -8.02 44.38
CA HIS A 26 -18.02 -8.06 44.19
C HIS A 26 -17.69 -7.55 42.78
N ALA A 27 -16.86 -6.52 42.71
CA ALA A 27 -16.23 -6.07 41.49
C ALA A 27 -15.40 -7.22 40.91
N ILE A 28 -15.80 -7.71 39.73
CA ILE A 28 -14.99 -8.61 38.93
C ILE A 28 -13.91 -7.74 38.31
N ALA A 29 -12.69 -7.81 38.87
CA ALA A 29 -11.50 -7.32 38.22
C ALA A 29 -11.27 -8.17 36.95
N ALA A 30 -11.64 -7.64 35.79
CA ALA A 30 -11.29 -8.22 34.50
C ALA A 30 -9.84 -7.83 34.19
N SER A 31 -8.89 -8.64 34.63
CA SER A 31 -7.59 -8.71 33.98
C SER A 31 -7.77 -9.51 32.68
N SER A 32 -8.13 -8.84 31.58
CA SER A 32 -8.13 -9.49 30.27
C SER A 32 -6.68 -9.75 29.87
N GLU A 33 -6.35 -11.01 29.56
CA GLU A 33 -5.03 -11.32 29.01
C GLU A 33 -4.87 -10.65 27.62
N PRO A 34 -3.65 -10.19 27.27
CA PRO A 34 -3.36 -9.66 25.94
C PRO A 34 -3.73 -10.67 24.85
N LEU A 35 -4.22 -10.19 23.70
CA LEU A 35 -4.51 -11.07 22.55
C LEU A 35 -3.25 -11.81 22.07
N THR A 36 -2.06 -11.23 22.30
CA THR A 36 -0.75 -11.85 22.08
C THR A 36 -0.47 -13.07 22.97
N ALA A 37 -1.18 -13.21 24.10
CA ALA A 37 -1.05 -14.37 25.00
C ALA A 37 -1.93 -15.56 24.57
N LEU A 38 -2.88 -15.35 23.64
CA LEU A 38 -3.72 -16.42 23.11
C LEU A 38 -2.95 -17.23 22.06
N ALA A 39 -3.00 -18.56 22.16
CA ALA A 39 -2.29 -19.44 21.24
C ALA A 39 -2.87 -19.31 19.81
N SER A 40 -2.01 -19.00 18.83
CA SER A 40 -2.38 -18.83 17.41
C SER A 40 -3.20 -20.00 16.88
N ASP A 41 -2.87 -21.22 17.31
CA ASP A 41 -3.43 -22.47 16.79
C ASP A 41 -4.92 -22.66 17.12
N GLN A 42 -5.50 -21.80 17.96
CA GLN A 42 -6.92 -21.83 18.32
C GLN A 42 -7.82 -21.07 17.34
N PHE A 43 -7.24 -20.25 16.46
CA PHE A 43 -7.98 -19.37 15.55
C PHE A 43 -8.01 -19.95 14.13
N THR A 44 -9.13 -20.59 13.79
CA THR A 44 -9.35 -21.20 12.48
C THR A 44 -10.42 -20.50 11.65
N ALA A 45 -11.15 -19.53 12.24
CA ALA A 45 -12.17 -18.75 11.55
C ALA A 45 -12.25 -17.30 12.05
N LEU A 46 -12.59 -16.36 11.15
CA LEU A 46 -12.71 -14.92 11.47
C LEU A 46 -13.62 -14.60 12.66
N PRO A 47 -14.79 -15.24 12.86
CA PRO A 47 -15.65 -14.94 14.01
C PRO A 47 -14.97 -15.18 15.36
N GLN A 48 -14.01 -16.11 15.44
CA GLN A 48 -13.23 -16.35 16.65
C GLN A 48 -12.31 -15.17 16.95
N VAL A 49 -11.68 -14.59 15.91
CA VAL A 49 -10.83 -13.40 16.03
C VAL A 49 -11.66 -12.20 16.46
N THR A 50 -12.81 -11.96 15.82
CA THR A 50 -13.75 -10.89 16.21
C THR A 50 -14.20 -11.04 17.67
N GLN A 51 -14.52 -12.26 18.10
CA GLN A 51 -14.92 -12.51 19.48
C GLN A 51 -13.77 -12.31 20.47
N ALA A 52 -12.54 -12.65 20.11
CA ALA A 52 -11.36 -12.41 20.94
C ALA A 52 -11.09 -10.91 21.10
N LEU A 53 -11.13 -10.12 20.01
CA LEU A 53 -11.00 -8.66 20.07
C LEU A 53 -12.00 -8.03 21.03
N ARG A 54 -13.27 -8.46 20.96
CA ARG A 54 -14.35 -8.03 21.86
C ARG A 54 -14.05 -8.40 23.31
N SER A 55 -13.58 -9.62 23.55
CA SER A 55 -13.26 -10.14 24.88
C SER A 55 -12.03 -9.43 25.51
N CYS A 56 -11.10 -8.97 24.68
CA CYS A 56 -9.94 -8.17 25.11
C CYS A 56 -10.27 -6.68 25.34
N GLY A 57 -11.50 -6.26 25.06
CA GLY A 57 -12.02 -4.94 25.42
C GLY A 57 -12.10 -3.92 24.28
N LEU A 58 -11.99 -4.35 23.02
CA LEU A 58 -12.36 -3.51 21.88
C LEU A 58 -13.88 -3.34 21.86
N GLU A 59 -14.35 -2.10 21.92
CA GLU A 59 -15.78 -1.77 22.00
C GLU A 59 -16.29 -1.23 20.67
N HIS A 60 -15.60 -0.21 20.13
CA HIS A 60 -15.93 0.48 18.90
C HIS A 60 -14.65 0.96 18.21
N CYS A 61 -14.64 0.96 16.87
CA CYS A 61 -13.59 1.57 16.06
C CYS A 61 -14.19 2.12 14.77
N ASN A 62 -13.44 2.95 14.05
CA ASN A 62 -13.73 3.34 12.68
C ASN A 62 -12.50 2.96 11.84
N LEU A 63 -12.69 2.56 10.59
CA LEU A 63 -11.59 2.14 9.72
C LEU A 63 -11.22 3.24 8.72
N ILE A 64 -9.94 3.43 8.46
CA ILE A 64 -9.40 4.24 7.34
C ILE A 64 -8.48 3.33 6.55
N ILE A 65 -8.52 3.37 5.21
CA ILE A 65 -7.65 2.56 4.35
C ILE A 65 -6.77 3.46 3.49
N GLY A 66 -5.47 3.21 3.55
CA GLY A 66 -4.45 3.76 2.65
C GLY A 66 -3.96 2.69 1.68
N ILE A 67 -4.02 2.98 0.39
CA ILE A 67 -3.61 2.07 -0.68
C ILE A 67 -2.37 2.64 -1.38
N ASP A 68 -1.26 1.93 -1.26
CA ASP A 68 -0.07 2.22 -2.06
C ASP A 68 -0.38 1.99 -3.53
N CYS A 69 -0.14 2.99 -4.38
CA CYS A 69 -0.28 2.92 -5.82
C CYS A 69 1.04 3.28 -6.54
N THR A 70 2.16 3.02 -5.88
CA THR A 70 3.50 3.17 -6.47
C THR A 70 3.76 2.10 -7.52
N LYS A 71 4.69 2.41 -8.41
CA LYS A 71 5.04 1.58 -9.56
C LYS A 71 5.66 0.24 -9.16
N SER A 72 6.18 0.11 -7.94
CA SER A 72 6.75 -1.16 -7.48
C SER A 72 5.79 -2.33 -7.51
N ASN A 73 4.49 -2.05 -7.39
CA ASN A 73 3.44 -3.04 -7.51
C ASN A 73 3.48 -3.82 -8.84
N GLU A 74 4.03 -3.26 -9.92
CA GLU A 74 4.18 -3.94 -11.21
C GLU A 74 5.13 -5.14 -11.16
N TRP A 75 6.09 -5.17 -10.21
CA TRP A 75 7.10 -6.23 -10.14
C TRP A 75 7.22 -6.91 -8.78
N SER A 76 6.69 -6.32 -7.70
CA SER A 76 6.75 -6.90 -6.35
C SER A 76 5.85 -8.13 -6.17
N GLY A 77 5.09 -8.53 -7.19
CA GLY A 77 4.36 -9.82 -7.22
C GLY A 77 5.15 -10.96 -7.86
N LYS A 78 6.46 -10.80 -8.10
CA LYS A 78 7.27 -11.78 -8.84
C LYS A 78 7.24 -13.18 -8.22
N ARG A 79 7.40 -13.30 -6.90
CA ARG A 79 7.36 -14.59 -6.20
C ARG A 79 5.99 -14.86 -5.60
N THR A 80 5.37 -13.84 -5.03
CA THR A 80 4.16 -13.93 -4.20
C THR A 80 2.86 -13.90 -5.00
N PHE A 81 2.86 -13.34 -6.21
CA PHE A 81 1.67 -13.23 -7.07
C PHE A 81 1.91 -13.73 -8.50
N GLY A 82 2.83 -14.69 -8.66
CA GLY A 82 3.05 -15.39 -9.93
C GLY A 82 3.56 -14.50 -11.06
N GLY A 83 4.34 -13.46 -10.76
CA GLY A 83 4.88 -12.54 -11.77
C GLY A 83 3.93 -11.41 -12.17
N ARG A 84 2.74 -11.35 -11.56
CA ARG A 84 1.70 -10.37 -11.90
C ARG A 84 1.83 -9.09 -11.08
N CYS A 85 1.19 -8.03 -11.58
CA CYS A 85 1.02 -6.80 -10.83
C CYS A 85 0.14 -7.04 -9.60
N LEU A 86 0.51 -6.48 -8.45
CA LEU A 86 -0.27 -6.64 -7.21
C LEU A 86 -1.62 -5.93 -7.24
N HIS A 87 -1.85 -5.02 -8.20
CA HIS A 87 -3.16 -4.40 -8.48
C HIS A 87 -3.84 -5.00 -9.72
N GLU A 88 -3.42 -6.19 -10.20
CA GLU A 88 -4.09 -6.79 -11.36
C GLU A 88 -5.57 -7.08 -11.07
N ILE A 89 -6.44 -6.66 -11.98
CA ILE A 89 -7.90 -6.73 -11.84
C ILE A 89 -8.62 -7.28 -13.09
N ASP A 90 -7.88 -7.79 -14.08
CA ASP A 90 -8.42 -8.22 -15.37
C ASP A 90 -9.35 -9.43 -15.22
N ASP A 91 -9.03 -10.36 -14.33
CA ASP A 91 -9.90 -11.49 -14.00
C ASP A 91 -10.82 -11.14 -12.80
N PRO A 92 -12.14 -10.98 -13.01
CA PRO A 92 -13.07 -10.65 -11.93
C PRO A 92 -13.21 -11.76 -10.88
N SER A 93 -12.84 -13.00 -11.21
CA SER A 93 -12.90 -14.14 -10.29
C SER A 93 -11.69 -14.22 -9.36
N VAL A 94 -10.59 -13.55 -9.70
CA VAL A 94 -9.37 -13.51 -8.90
C VAL A 94 -9.34 -12.25 -8.05
N GLN A 95 -8.97 -12.42 -6.78
CA GLN A 95 -8.66 -11.34 -5.86
C GLN A 95 -7.15 -11.13 -5.83
N ASN A 96 -6.74 -9.87 -5.90
CA ASN A 96 -5.35 -9.53 -5.62
C ASN A 96 -5.13 -9.31 -4.11
N PRO A 97 -3.87 -9.28 -3.64
CA PRO A 97 -3.59 -9.18 -2.21
C PRO A 97 -4.17 -7.93 -1.53
N TYR A 98 -4.32 -6.81 -2.25
CA TYR A 98 -4.98 -5.63 -1.68
C TYR A 98 -6.46 -5.88 -1.40
N GLU A 99 -7.18 -6.48 -2.35
CA GLU A 99 -8.60 -6.84 -2.16
C GLU A 99 -8.78 -7.79 -0.98
N ASP A 100 -7.91 -8.80 -0.85
CA ASP A 100 -7.97 -9.78 0.23
C ASP A 100 -7.74 -9.14 1.61
N VAL A 101 -6.77 -8.23 1.72
CA VAL A 101 -6.48 -7.51 2.97
C VAL A 101 -7.66 -6.63 3.37
N ILE A 102 -8.19 -5.83 2.43
CA ILE A 102 -9.35 -4.95 2.65
C ILE A 102 -10.54 -5.76 3.14
N GLU A 103 -10.86 -6.86 2.46
CA GLU A 103 -12.02 -7.68 2.79
C GLU A 103 -11.84 -8.40 4.13
N THR A 104 -10.65 -8.95 4.40
CA THR A 104 -10.40 -9.69 5.63
C THR A 104 -10.47 -8.78 6.86
N ILE A 105 -9.72 -7.68 6.89
CA ILE A 105 -9.74 -6.75 8.03
C ILE A 105 -11.12 -6.10 8.18
N GLY A 106 -11.73 -5.70 7.06
CA GLY A 106 -13.07 -5.13 7.06
C GLY A 106 -14.09 -6.09 7.68
N LYS A 107 -14.10 -7.37 7.28
CA LYS A 107 -15.00 -8.38 7.86
C LYS A 107 -14.75 -8.57 9.36
N THR A 108 -13.50 -8.60 9.80
CA THR A 108 -13.17 -8.79 11.22
C THR A 108 -13.64 -7.64 12.09
N LEU A 109 -13.52 -6.40 11.59
CA LEU A 109 -13.80 -5.18 12.35
C LEU A 109 -15.22 -4.62 12.17
N ARG A 110 -15.99 -5.14 11.20
CA ARG A 110 -17.35 -4.69 10.86
C ARG A 110 -18.26 -4.51 12.07
N ASP A 111 -18.23 -5.43 13.03
CA ASP A 111 -19.09 -5.39 14.22
C ASP A 111 -18.77 -4.23 15.18
N PHE A 112 -17.59 -3.64 15.07
CA PHE A 112 -17.11 -2.53 15.91
C PHE A 112 -17.29 -1.17 15.24
N ASP A 113 -17.49 -1.16 13.91
CA ASP A 113 -17.76 0.03 13.11
C ASP A 113 -19.28 0.30 13.04
N LYS A 114 -19.71 1.42 13.64
CA LYS A 114 -21.14 1.72 13.78
C LYS A 114 -21.78 2.25 12.51
N ASP A 115 -21.02 2.95 11.68
CA ASP A 115 -21.56 3.58 10.47
C ASP A 115 -21.21 2.77 9.21
N ASN A 116 -20.23 1.87 9.28
CA ASN A 116 -19.75 1.07 8.15
C ASN A 116 -19.37 2.01 6.99
N LEU A 117 -18.81 3.18 7.27
CA LEU A 117 -18.33 4.12 6.26
C LEU A 117 -16.82 4.23 6.36
N ILE A 118 -16.13 3.60 5.40
CA ILE A 118 -14.68 3.50 5.40
C ILE A 118 -14.11 4.53 4.42
N PRO A 119 -13.41 5.58 4.89
CA PRO A 119 -12.66 6.48 4.02
C PRO A 119 -11.48 5.71 3.40
N VAL A 120 -11.30 5.85 2.09
CA VAL A 120 -10.22 5.20 1.35
C VAL A 120 -9.44 6.23 0.56
N TYR A 121 -8.12 6.13 0.65
CA TYR A 121 -7.19 7.02 -0.03
C TYR A 121 -6.10 6.20 -0.73
N GLY A 122 -5.66 6.68 -1.89
CA GLY A 122 -4.46 6.18 -2.56
C GLY A 122 -3.31 7.16 -2.46
N PHE A 123 -2.08 6.67 -2.58
CA PHE A 123 -0.86 7.48 -2.54
C PHE A 123 0.24 6.86 -3.42
N GLY A 124 1.24 7.65 -3.82
CA GLY A 124 2.39 7.16 -4.59
C GLY A 124 2.16 7.06 -6.10
N ASP A 125 1.02 7.53 -6.61
CA ASP A 125 0.79 7.73 -8.05
C ASP A 125 1.53 8.98 -8.57
N GLU A 126 1.44 9.23 -9.88
CA GLU A 126 2.10 10.36 -10.53
C GLU A 126 1.67 11.73 -9.97
N LEU A 127 0.42 11.87 -9.52
CA LEU A 127 -0.07 13.13 -8.97
C LEU A 127 0.38 13.33 -7.52
N THR A 128 0.28 12.28 -6.70
CA THR A 128 0.50 12.39 -5.26
C THR A 128 1.95 12.24 -4.84
N CYS A 129 2.74 11.41 -5.54
CA CYS A 129 4.11 11.07 -5.19
C CYS A 129 4.27 10.78 -3.68
N ASP A 130 5.23 11.44 -3.00
CA ASP A 130 5.53 11.31 -1.58
C ASP A 130 4.92 12.41 -0.70
N ARG A 131 4.05 13.27 -1.25
CA ARG A 131 3.62 14.53 -0.62
C ARG A 131 2.12 14.65 -0.35
N ALA A 132 1.30 13.84 -1.02
CA ALA A 132 -0.16 14.00 -1.01
C ALA A 132 -0.86 12.63 -1.00
N VAL A 133 -2.19 12.66 -0.96
CA VAL A 133 -3.04 11.49 -1.18
C VAL A 133 -4.14 11.85 -2.18
N PHE A 134 -4.79 10.86 -2.78
CA PHE A 134 -6.04 11.06 -3.51
C PHE A 134 -7.16 10.29 -2.82
N THR A 135 -8.35 10.88 -2.76
CA THR A 135 -9.53 10.22 -2.18
C THR A 135 -10.19 9.28 -3.18
N PHE A 136 -10.84 8.23 -2.68
CA PHE A 136 -11.72 7.39 -3.49
C PHE A 136 -13.14 7.98 -3.53
N ALA A 137 -13.47 9.00 -2.74
CA ALA A 137 -14.78 9.65 -2.75
C ALA A 137 -15.12 10.25 -4.12
N GLN A 138 -16.40 10.20 -4.49
CA GLN A 138 -16.91 10.78 -5.74
C GLN A 138 -17.33 12.25 -5.60
N SER A 139 -17.53 12.71 -4.36
CA SER A 139 -17.95 14.07 -4.02
C SER A 139 -17.40 14.47 -2.64
N ASP A 140 -17.31 15.77 -2.38
CA ASP A 140 -16.73 16.31 -1.13
C ASP A 140 -17.53 15.93 0.13
N ASP A 141 -18.81 15.62 -0.01
CA ASP A 141 -19.70 15.19 1.09
C ASP A 141 -19.66 13.68 1.34
N GLN A 142 -19.05 12.90 0.44
CA GLN A 142 -18.92 11.46 0.62
C GLN A 142 -17.75 11.13 1.58
N VAL A 143 -18.10 10.78 2.82
CA VAL A 143 -17.13 10.48 3.89
C VAL A 143 -16.39 9.16 3.66
N GLY A 144 -17.04 8.16 3.07
CA GLY A 144 -16.47 6.83 2.88
C GLY A 144 -17.40 5.89 2.13
N PHE A 145 -17.06 4.60 2.16
CA PHE A 145 -17.79 3.54 1.45
C PHE A 145 -18.13 2.38 2.40
N PRO A 146 -19.30 1.74 2.24
CA PRO A 146 -19.58 0.48 2.89
C PRO A 146 -18.65 -0.62 2.39
N LEU A 147 -18.29 -1.52 3.31
CA LEU A 147 -17.40 -2.65 3.02
C LEU A 147 -17.85 -3.48 1.81
N GLU A 148 -19.17 -3.68 1.64
CA GLU A 148 -19.78 -4.40 0.53
C GLU A 148 -19.47 -3.77 -0.85
N GLY A 149 -19.32 -2.45 -0.91
CA GLY A 149 -19.05 -1.70 -2.15
C GLY A 149 -17.57 -1.45 -2.40
N LEU A 150 -16.71 -1.72 -1.42
CA LEU A 150 -15.33 -1.27 -1.41
C LEU A 150 -14.48 -1.93 -2.49
N ARG A 151 -14.68 -3.24 -2.71
CA ARG A 151 -13.99 -3.99 -3.76
C ARG A 151 -14.30 -3.43 -5.14
N SER A 152 -15.57 -3.14 -5.43
CA SER A 152 -15.99 -2.55 -6.70
C SER A 152 -15.37 -1.17 -6.91
N ARG A 153 -15.40 -0.32 -5.88
CA ARG A 153 -14.80 1.02 -5.95
C ARG A 153 -13.29 0.95 -6.13
N TYR A 154 -12.62 0.03 -5.45
CA TYR A 154 -11.20 -0.21 -5.63
C TYR A 154 -10.86 -0.56 -7.08
N ARG A 155 -11.55 -1.55 -7.67
CA ARG A 155 -11.30 -1.95 -9.07
C ARG A 155 -11.64 -0.85 -10.09
N GLU A 156 -12.56 0.06 -9.77
CA GLU A 156 -12.85 1.24 -10.59
C GLU A 156 -11.69 2.23 -10.56
N VAL A 157 -11.22 2.60 -9.37
CA VAL A 157 -10.20 3.65 -9.20
C VAL A 157 -8.82 3.17 -9.64
N VAL A 158 -8.36 2.00 -9.20
CA VAL A 158 -6.98 1.53 -9.49
C VAL A 158 -6.71 1.31 -10.97
N ARG A 159 -7.77 1.09 -11.76
CA ARG A 159 -7.69 0.96 -13.22
C ARG A 159 -7.16 2.23 -13.90
N ASP A 160 -7.39 3.37 -13.29
CA ASP A 160 -7.11 4.69 -13.87
C ASP A 160 -5.89 5.35 -13.22
N VAL A 161 -5.26 4.68 -12.27
CA VAL A 161 -4.05 5.15 -11.60
C VAL A 161 -2.85 5.05 -12.53
N VAL A 162 -2.09 6.15 -12.64
CA VAL A 162 -0.76 6.16 -13.25
C VAL A 162 0.27 5.97 -12.15
N MET A 163 0.76 4.75 -11.97
CA MET A 163 1.65 4.41 -10.87
C MET A 163 3.02 5.10 -11.00
N ALA A 164 3.53 5.65 -9.89
CA ALA A 164 4.81 6.35 -9.86
C ALA A 164 5.57 6.09 -8.56
N GLY A 165 5.99 7.14 -7.85
CA GLY A 165 6.70 7.07 -6.59
C GLY A 165 7.21 8.45 -6.18
N PRO A 166 8.04 8.54 -5.14
CA PRO A 166 8.49 7.45 -4.27
C PRO A 166 7.44 7.06 -3.21
N THR A 167 7.62 5.90 -2.57
CA THR A 167 6.75 5.43 -1.48
C THR A 167 6.99 6.21 -0.20
N SER A 168 5.96 6.90 0.31
CA SER A 168 5.95 7.61 1.59
C SER A 168 4.62 7.38 2.31
N PHE A 169 4.68 7.08 3.61
CA PHE A 169 3.47 6.91 4.42
C PHE A 169 3.09 8.18 5.19
N ALA A 170 3.96 9.18 5.21
CA ALA A 170 3.70 10.43 5.92
C ALA A 170 2.40 11.12 5.46
N PRO A 171 2.08 11.26 4.15
CA PRO A 171 0.85 11.92 3.73
C PRO A 171 -0.42 11.21 4.23
N ILE A 172 -0.48 9.89 4.11
CA ILE A 172 -1.66 9.12 4.52
C ILE A 172 -1.83 9.06 6.05
N ILE A 173 -0.72 8.97 6.79
CA ILE A 173 -0.76 9.03 8.27
C ILE A 173 -1.24 10.41 8.73
N ASN A 174 -0.75 11.48 8.11
CA ASN A 174 -1.16 12.85 8.41
C ASN A 174 -2.64 13.08 8.06
N GLU A 175 -3.15 12.53 6.95
CA GLU A 175 -4.58 12.65 6.64
C GLU A 175 -5.44 11.84 7.62
N ALA A 176 -4.98 10.66 8.07
CA ALA A 176 -5.67 9.93 9.13
C ALA A 176 -5.72 10.74 10.44
N VAL A 177 -4.63 11.43 10.80
CA VAL A 177 -4.62 12.38 11.92
C VAL A 177 -5.66 13.49 11.72
N ASN A 178 -5.76 14.07 10.51
CA ASN A 178 -6.76 15.09 10.20
C ASN A 178 -8.21 14.56 10.33
N ILE A 179 -8.47 13.33 9.89
CA ILE A 179 -9.78 12.66 10.05
C ILE A 179 -10.10 12.43 11.53
N VAL A 180 -9.16 11.87 12.28
CA VAL A 180 -9.32 11.59 13.71
C VAL A 180 -9.53 12.89 14.50
N ASN A 181 -8.80 13.95 14.17
CA ASN A 181 -8.95 15.24 14.80
C ASN A 181 -10.33 15.87 14.52
N ARG A 182 -10.84 15.76 13.29
CA ARG A 182 -12.18 16.26 12.90
C ARG A 182 -13.33 15.51 13.56
N THR A 183 -13.16 14.20 13.75
CA THR A 183 -14.21 13.31 14.25
C THR A 183 -14.17 13.13 15.78
N GLY A 184 -12.99 13.20 16.39
CA GLY A 184 -12.75 12.90 17.80
C GLY A 184 -12.95 11.42 18.17
N LYS A 185 -13.10 10.52 17.18
CA LYS A 185 -13.35 9.09 17.42
C LYS A 185 -12.07 8.27 17.29
N TYR A 186 -12.05 7.08 17.89
CA TYR A 186 -10.99 6.09 17.65
C TYR A 186 -11.02 5.59 16.22
N HIS A 187 -9.87 5.65 15.53
CA HIS A 187 -9.71 5.07 14.21
C HIS A 187 -8.54 4.08 14.18
N ILE A 188 -8.66 3.11 13.29
CA ILE A 188 -7.57 2.24 12.85
C ILE A 188 -7.26 2.61 11.40
N LEU A 189 -6.06 3.10 11.13
CA LEU A 189 -5.56 3.27 9.77
C LEU A 189 -4.89 1.97 9.32
N VAL A 190 -5.40 1.37 8.25
CA VAL A 190 -4.76 0.24 7.59
C VAL A 190 -4.05 0.74 6.34
N ILE A 191 -2.72 0.69 6.33
CA ILE A 191 -1.90 1.00 5.17
C ILE A 191 -1.54 -0.31 4.49
N ILE A 192 -1.89 -0.48 3.22
CA ILE A 192 -1.53 -1.64 2.42
C ILE A 192 -0.47 -1.18 1.41
N ALA A 193 0.72 -1.77 1.47
CA ALA A 193 1.81 -1.39 0.57
C ALA A 193 2.69 -2.58 0.18
N ASP A 194 3.38 -2.46 -0.96
CA ASP A 194 4.17 -3.55 -1.54
C ASP A 194 5.64 -3.59 -1.11
N GLY A 195 6.06 -2.58 -0.37
CA GLY A 195 7.41 -2.46 0.14
C GLY A 195 7.50 -1.42 1.25
N GLN A 196 8.73 -1.25 1.72
CA GLN A 196 9.08 -0.23 2.71
C GLN A 196 9.16 1.19 2.13
N VAL A 197 9.17 2.19 3.01
CA VAL A 197 9.40 3.60 2.66
C VAL A 197 10.63 3.74 1.76
N THR A 198 10.50 4.53 0.70
CA THR A 198 11.54 4.65 -0.30
C THR A 198 12.83 5.24 0.28
N ARG A 199 13.93 4.61 -0.11
CA ARG A 199 15.29 5.05 0.20
C ARG A 199 16.06 5.24 -1.09
N SER A 200 16.59 6.44 -1.33
CA SER A 200 17.48 6.67 -2.47
C SER A 200 18.77 5.87 -2.29
N VAL A 201 19.24 5.26 -3.38
CA VAL A 201 20.52 4.52 -3.41
C VAL A 201 21.73 5.38 -3.06
N ASP A 202 21.59 6.70 -3.17
CA ASP A 202 22.63 7.67 -2.87
C ASP A 202 22.78 7.91 -1.35
N ILE A 203 21.87 7.37 -0.53
CA ILE A 203 21.86 7.56 0.94
C ILE A 203 22.64 6.42 1.62
N PRO A 204 23.76 6.70 2.33
CA PRO A 204 24.56 5.70 3.02
C PRO A 204 23.73 4.86 3.98
N ALA A 205 23.97 3.55 4.09
CA ALA A 205 23.11 2.60 4.83
C ALA A 205 22.77 2.97 6.29
N HIS A 206 23.60 3.80 6.96
CA HIS A 206 23.40 4.23 8.35
C HIS A 206 22.65 5.57 8.50
N ALA A 207 22.37 6.28 7.40
CA ALA A 207 21.66 7.55 7.42
C ALA A 207 20.15 7.32 7.27
N VAL A 208 19.33 8.15 7.92
CA VAL A 208 17.87 8.15 7.73
C VAL A 208 17.54 9.02 6.52
N SER A 209 16.76 8.50 5.57
CA SER A 209 16.29 9.27 4.40
C SER A 209 15.29 10.35 4.82
N LYS A 210 15.09 11.35 3.96
CA LYS A 210 14.04 12.37 4.17
C LYS A 210 12.67 11.70 4.39
N THR A 211 12.31 10.77 3.50
CA THR A 211 11.03 10.07 3.50
C THR A 211 10.86 9.15 4.73
N GLU A 212 11.93 8.46 5.14
CA GLU A 212 11.96 7.68 6.38
C GLU A 212 11.70 8.59 7.59
N LYS A 213 12.41 9.73 7.67
CA LYS A 213 12.24 10.69 8.77
C LYS A 213 10.83 11.27 8.81
N GLU A 214 10.28 11.70 7.68
CA GLU A 214 8.92 12.25 7.60
C GLU A 214 7.86 11.22 8.02
N THR A 215 8.06 9.96 7.68
CA THR A 215 7.18 8.86 8.12
C THR A 215 7.29 8.64 9.63
N ILE A 216 8.51 8.62 10.18
CA ILE A 216 8.75 8.51 11.63
C ILE A 216 8.08 9.67 12.39
N ASP A 217 8.25 10.90 11.90
CA ASP A 217 7.68 12.10 12.49
C ASP A 217 6.13 12.06 12.43
N ALA A 218 5.55 11.55 11.34
CA ALA A 218 4.11 11.37 11.20
C ALA A 218 3.56 10.32 12.18
N ILE A 219 4.22 9.16 12.34
CA ILE A 219 3.83 8.13 13.32
C ILE A 219 3.90 8.70 14.75
N ALA A 220 4.96 9.44 15.08
CA ALA A 220 5.10 10.09 16.38
C ALA A 220 4.02 11.15 16.62
N CYS A 221 3.68 11.95 15.60
CA CYS A 221 2.57 12.89 15.65
C CYS A 221 1.25 12.16 15.93
N ALA A 222 0.97 11.09 15.18
CA ALA A 222 -0.24 10.28 15.29
C ALA A 222 -0.45 9.71 16.71
N SER A 223 0.62 9.43 17.45
CA SER A 223 0.52 8.94 18.84
C SER A 223 -0.09 9.96 19.83
N ASN A 224 -0.35 11.20 19.41
CA ASN A 224 -1.08 12.21 20.21
C ASN A 224 -2.61 12.11 20.04
N PHE A 225 -3.10 11.23 19.18
CA PHE A 225 -4.50 11.07 18.79
C PHE A 225 -4.99 9.64 19.09
N PRO A 226 -6.32 9.41 19.18
CA PRO A 226 -6.89 8.07 19.27
C PRO A 226 -6.79 7.35 17.91
N LEU A 227 -5.57 7.04 17.49
CA LEU A 227 -5.25 6.46 16.19
C LEU A 227 -4.26 5.30 16.36
N SER A 228 -4.69 4.12 15.91
CA SER A 228 -3.83 2.95 15.70
C SER A 228 -3.48 2.85 14.21
N ILE A 229 -2.27 2.40 13.88
CA ILE A 229 -1.80 2.22 12.51
C ILE A 229 -1.38 0.76 12.33
N VAL A 230 -1.94 0.09 11.33
CA VAL A 230 -1.56 -1.26 10.92
C VAL A 230 -1.04 -1.16 9.48
N MET A 231 0.26 -1.41 9.30
CA MET A 231 0.88 -1.48 7.99
C MET A 231 0.96 -2.95 7.55
N VAL A 232 0.27 -3.28 6.47
CA VAL A 232 0.22 -4.62 5.88
C VAL A 232 1.11 -4.64 4.64
N GLY A 233 2.20 -5.40 4.72
CA GLY A 233 3.09 -5.66 3.60
C GLY A 233 2.55 -6.75 2.68
N VAL A 234 2.21 -6.40 1.45
CA VAL A 234 1.86 -7.32 0.37
C VAL A 234 3.00 -7.44 -0.63
N GLY A 235 3.06 -8.50 -1.42
CA GLY A 235 4.18 -8.70 -2.35
C GLY A 235 5.47 -9.21 -1.69
N ASP A 236 6.56 -9.00 -2.42
CA ASP A 236 7.86 -9.63 -2.22
C ASP A 236 8.77 -8.89 -1.22
N GLY A 237 8.41 -7.67 -0.78
CA GLY A 237 9.24 -6.79 0.05
C GLY A 237 10.33 -6.06 -0.74
N PRO A 238 11.38 -5.52 -0.10
CA PRO A 238 11.87 -5.77 1.27
C PRO A 238 11.03 -5.16 2.42
N TRP A 239 11.24 -5.66 3.65
CA TRP A 239 10.44 -5.35 4.85
C TRP A 239 11.25 -4.88 6.06
N GLU A 240 12.57 -4.84 5.98
CA GLU A 240 13.47 -4.59 7.11
C GLU A 240 13.19 -3.26 7.82
N SER A 241 12.91 -2.20 7.06
CA SER A 241 12.59 -0.89 7.65
C SER A 241 11.24 -0.89 8.36
N MET A 242 10.29 -1.70 7.89
CA MET A 242 8.97 -1.82 8.53
C MET A 242 9.05 -2.60 9.85
N ILE A 243 9.87 -3.65 9.88
CA ILE A 243 10.23 -4.35 11.13
C ILE A 243 10.92 -3.38 12.11
N TYR A 244 11.77 -2.49 11.58
CA TYR A 244 12.40 -1.46 12.42
C TYR A 244 11.37 -0.48 13.00
N PHE A 245 10.40 -0.05 12.19
CA PHE A 245 9.35 0.87 12.63
C PHE A 245 8.44 0.26 13.70
N ASP A 246 8.10 -1.01 13.55
CA ASP A 246 7.32 -1.78 14.50
C ASP A 246 8.03 -1.89 15.87
N ASN A 247 9.32 -2.24 15.88
CA ASN A 247 10.00 -2.65 17.13
C ASN A 247 10.83 -1.55 17.82
N TYR A 248 11.23 -0.48 17.11
CA TYR A 248 12.27 0.43 17.60
C TYR A 248 11.94 1.93 17.51
N LEU A 249 10.72 2.32 17.09
CA LEU A 249 10.36 3.74 17.04
C LEU A 249 10.28 4.37 18.43
N GLN A 250 11.24 5.25 18.69
CA GLN A 250 11.32 6.08 19.89
C GLN A 250 10.51 7.37 19.73
N HIS A 251 10.25 8.08 20.84
CA HIS A 251 9.58 9.39 20.87
C HIS A 251 8.09 9.41 20.49
N ARG A 252 7.39 8.28 20.69
CA ARG A 252 5.93 8.17 20.60
C ARG A 252 5.31 8.16 22.00
N LYS A 253 4.03 8.53 22.12
CA LYS A 253 3.32 8.55 23.41
C LYS A 253 2.88 7.17 23.89
N PHE A 254 2.57 6.29 22.94
CA PHE A 254 2.31 4.87 23.13
C PHE A 254 2.68 4.15 21.83
N ASP A 255 2.75 2.81 21.88
CA ASP A 255 2.95 2.05 20.66
C ASP A 255 1.68 2.06 19.81
N ASN A 256 1.71 2.77 18.70
CA ASN A 256 0.55 3.01 17.84
C ASN A 256 0.74 2.48 16.40
N PHE A 257 1.78 1.69 16.16
CA PHE A 257 2.14 1.22 14.82
C PHE A 257 2.49 -0.26 14.86
N GLN A 258 1.81 -1.05 14.05
CA GLN A 258 2.06 -2.48 13.91
C GLN A 258 2.37 -2.84 12.45
N PHE A 259 3.40 -3.67 12.21
CA PHE A 259 3.72 -4.20 10.88
C PHE A 259 3.38 -5.68 10.72
N VAL A 260 2.77 -6.05 9.58
CA VAL A 260 2.41 -7.44 9.27
C VAL A 260 2.75 -7.82 7.82
N GLU A 261 3.50 -8.91 7.65
CA GLU A 261 3.83 -9.48 6.33
C GLU A 261 2.74 -10.46 5.87
N TYR A 262 1.84 -10.02 4.97
CA TYR A 262 0.67 -10.80 4.53
C TYR A 262 1.06 -12.18 3.97
N HIS A 263 1.97 -12.21 2.99
CA HIS A 263 2.34 -13.46 2.32
C HIS A 263 3.11 -14.42 3.23
N LYS A 264 3.88 -13.91 4.19
CA LYS A 264 4.60 -14.74 5.16
C LYS A 264 3.63 -15.50 6.06
N ILE A 265 2.50 -14.90 6.42
CA ILE A 265 1.47 -15.55 7.23
C ILE A 265 0.66 -16.52 6.36
N THR A 266 0.11 -16.05 5.25
CA THR A 266 -0.80 -16.85 4.44
C THR A 266 -0.12 -18.02 3.74
N SER A 267 1.21 -17.98 3.51
CA SER A 267 1.95 -19.13 2.96
C SER A 267 2.09 -20.31 3.92
N GLN A 268 1.87 -20.11 5.23
CA GLN A 268 2.03 -21.17 6.24
C GLN A 268 0.83 -22.11 6.32
N PHE A 269 -0.31 -21.71 5.75
CA PHE A 269 -1.56 -22.43 5.84
C PHE A 269 -2.06 -22.79 4.43
N SER A 270 -2.78 -23.90 4.31
CA SER A 270 -3.40 -24.30 3.03
C SER A 270 -4.88 -23.96 2.98
N ASP A 271 -5.57 -24.04 4.12
CA ASP A 271 -7.00 -23.77 4.23
C ASP A 271 -7.29 -22.26 4.15
N PRO A 272 -8.17 -21.79 3.25
CA PRO A 272 -8.49 -20.37 3.09
C PRO A 272 -9.07 -19.71 4.36
N GLN A 273 -9.92 -20.40 5.11
CA GLN A 273 -10.52 -19.84 6.33
C GLN A 273 -9.47 -19.65 7.42
N ILE A 274 -8.54 -20.61 7.54
CA ILE A 274 -7.43 -20.50 8.49
C ILE A 274 -6.48 -19.37 8.05
N LYS A 275 -6.17 -19.23 6.77
CA LYS A 275 -5.36 -18.10 6.26
C LYS A 275 -5.97 -16.76 6.65
N GLU A 276 -7.26 -16.58 6.39
CA GLU A 276 -8.00 -15.35 6.75
C GLU A 276 -7.95 -15.10 8.26
N ALA A 277 -8.25 -16.12 9.08
CA ALA A 277 -8.25 -16.00 10.53
C ALA A 277 -6.87 -15.67 11.10
N GLN A 278 -5.82 -16.33 10.61
CA GLN A 278 -4.45 -16.11 11.06
C GLN A 278 -3.93 -14.74 10.63
N PHE A 279 -4.22 -14.32 9.40
CA PHE A 279 -3.89 -12.97 8.96
C PHE A 279 -4.62 -11.92 9.81
N ALA A 280 -5.93 -12.05 10.02
CA ALA A 280 -6.69 -11.12 10.85
C ALA A 280 -6.18 -11.06 12.30
N LEU A 281 -5.85 -12.21 12.89
CA LEU A 281 -5.27 -12.27 14.23
C LEU A 281 -3.96 -11.50 14.31
N GLN A 282 -3.02 -11.76 13.39
CA GLN A 282 -1.72 -11.09 13.38
C GLN A 282 -1.86 -9.59 13.08
N ALA A 283 -2.76 -9.19 12.17
CA ALA A 283 -3.01 -7.80 11.84
C ALA A 283 -3.63 -6.97 12.98
N LEU A 284 -4.32 -7.63 13.92
CA LEU A 284 -5.13 -6.95 14.92
C LEU A 284 -4.74 -7.28 16.38
N MET A 285 -3.66 -8.04 16.60
CA MET A 285 -3.30 -8.52 17.93
C MET A 285 -2.92 -7.42 18.92
N GLU A 286 -2.39 -6.28 18.46
CA GLU A 286 -2.06 -5.16 19.34
C GLU A 286 -3.23 -4.20 19.57
N ILE A 287 -4.23 -4.21 18.69
CA ILE A 287 -5.33 -3.25 18.70
C ILE A 287 -6.04 -3.15 20.06
N PRO A 288 -6.36 -4.25 20.79
CA PRO A 288 -6.99 -4.14 22.10
C PRO A 288 -6.12 -3.40 23.13
N ASP A 289 -4.81 -3.62 23.13
CA ASP A 289 -3.88 -2.98 24.08
C ASP A 289 -3.65 -1.52 23.72
N GLN A 290 -3.55 -1.21 22.43
CA GLN A 290 -3.49 0.16 21.92
C GLN A 290 -4.79 0.93 22.27
N TYR A 291 -5.96 0.33 22.06
CA TYR A 291 -7.26 0.92 22.43
C TYR A 291 -7.37 1.17 23.94
N ARG A 292 -6.91 0.22 24.77
CA ARG A 292 -6.85 0.39 26.24
C ARG A 292 -5.97 1.59 26.61
N THR A 293 -4.78 1.68 26.03
CA THR A 293 -3.85 2.80 26.28
C THR A 293 -4.49 4.13 25.88
N ILE A 294 -5.16 4.21 24.72
CA ILE A 294 -5.89 5.39 24.25
C ILE A 294 -6.98 5.82 25.24
N LYS A 295 -7.71 4.87 25.84
CA LYS A 295 -8.68 5.14 26.91
C LYS A 295 -8.01 5.68 28.18
N GLU A 296 -6.93 5.06 28.62
CA GLU A 296 -6.17 5.48 29.81
C GLU A 296 -5.58 6.89 29.66
N MET A 297 -5.15 7.24 28.45
CA MET A 297 -4.66 8.58 28.09
C MET A 297 -5.79 9.62 27.91
N LYS A 298 -7.05 9.20 28.03
CA LYS A 298 -8.25 10.05 27.89
C LYS A 298 -8.35 10.74 26.53
N TYR A 299 -7.86 10.11 25.47
CA TYR A 299 -7.90 10.70 24.13
C TYR A 299 -9.33 10.78 23.59
N LEU A 300 -10.19 9.82 23.94
CA LEU A 300 -11.60 9.80 23.52
C LEU A 300 -12.43 10.89 24.21
N ASP A 301 -12.00 11.36 25.39
CA ASP A 301 -12.68 12.42 26.14
C ASP A 301 -12.45 13.81 25.54
N ARG A 302 -11.44 13.96 24.67
CA ARG A 302 -11.08 15.25 24.06
C ARG A 302 -12.12 15.74 23.05
N GLY A 303 -12.86 14.82 22.43
CA GLY A 303 -13.80 15.12 21.35
C GLY A 303 -13.11 15.68 20.09
N PRO A 304 -13.90 16.15 19.11
CA PRO A 304 -13.37 16.73 17.88
C PRO A 304 -12.72 18.10 18.17
N ASN A 305 -11.45 18.27 17.79
CA ASN A 305 -10.70 19.50 18.05
C ASN A 305 -10.51 20.33 16.77
N ARG A 306 -11.49 21.17 16.44
CA ARG A 306 -11.50 21.94 15.19
C ARG A 306 -10.57 23.15 15.15
N GLU A 307 -9.93 23.52 16.26
CA GLU A 307 -9.21 24.80 16.37
C GLU A 307 -7.67 24.68 16.49
N ASP A 308 -7.11 23.47 16.46
CA ASP A 308 -5.65 23.30 16.55
C ASP A 308 -4.96 23.68 15.22
N THR A 309 -4.29 24.84 15.22
CA THR A 309 -3.62 25.43 14.05
C THR A 309 -2.27 24.79 13.72
N LYS A 310 -1.91 23.66 14.35
CA LYS A 310 -0.61 22.99 14.22
C LYS A 310 -0.64 21.61 13.57
N LEU A 311 -1.75 21.22 12.95
CA LEU A 311 -1.83 19.94 12.24
C LEU A 311 -1.09 19.98 10.89
N PRO A 312 -0.54 18.84 10.45
CA PRO A 312 0.05 18.74 9.13
C PRO A 312 -1.01 18.92 8.04
N SER A 313 -0.78 19.89 7.15
CA SER A 313 -1.60 20.05 5.94
C SER A 313 -1.28 18.93 4.96
N VAL A 314 -2.31 18.30 4.41
CA VAL A 314 -2.19 17.27 3.37
C VAL A 314 -3.03 17.69 2.18
N ASP A 315 -2.42 17.72 1.00
CA ASP A 315 -3.17 17.90 -0.25
C ASP A 315 -3.92 16.59 -0.55
N VAL A 316 -5.25 16.69 -0.69
CA VAL A 316 -6.12 15.57 -1.04
C VAL A 316 -6.67 15.79 -2.45
N PHE A 317 -6.19 15.01 -3.40
CA PHE A 317 -6.63 15.06 -4.79
C PHE A 317 -7.93 14.26 -5.02
N PRO A 318 -8.72 14.59 -6.05
CA PRO A 318 -9.82 13.74 -6.49
C PRO A 318 -9.31 12.39 -7.03
N PRO A 319 -10.18 11.38 -7.18
CA PRO A 319 -9.80 10.11 -7.80
C PRO A 319 -9.20 10.33 -9.20
N PRO A 320 -8.16 9.56 -9.59
CA PRO A 320 -7.61 9.60 -10.94
C PRO A 320 -8.68 9.36 -12.02
N GLN A 321 -8.58 10.10 -13.12
CA GLN A 321 -9.47 9.99 -14.27
C GLN A 321 -8.67 9.61 -15.51
N ARG A 322 -9.20 8.73 -16.34
CA ARG A 322 -8.63 8.44 -17.66
C ARG A 322 -8.53 9.70 -18.50
N THR A 323 -7.34 9.94 -19.06
CA THR A 323 -7.04 11.02 -20.00
C THR A 323 -7.88 11.02 -21.28
N GLN A 324 -8.72 10.01 -21.53
CA GLN A 324 -9.60 9.96 -22.71
C GLN A 324 -10.85 10.83 -22.59
N ASP A 325 -11.29 11.21 -21.38
CA ASP A 325 -12.56 11.92 -21.19
C ASP A 325 -12.43 13.46 -21.15
N VAL A 326 -11.21 14.00 -21.17
CA VAL A 326 -10.96 15.46 -21.05
C VAL A 326 -11.19 16.22 -22.37
N TYR A 327 -11.27 15.54 -23.52
CA TYR A 327 -11.54 16.17 -24.82
C TYR A 327 -13.03 16.21 -25.22
N GLY A 328 -13.94 15.67 -24.40
CA GLY A 328 -15.35 15.51 -24.76
C GLY A 328 -16.33 16.56 -24.23
N SER A 329 -15.94 17.39 -23.27
CA SER A 329 -16.88 18.30 -22.62
C SER A 329 -16.15 19.56 -22.17
N HIS A 330 -16.17 20.60 -23.01
CA HIS A 330 -16.09 22.03 -22.68
C HIS A 330 -15.71 22.81 -23.94
N HIS A 331 -16.66 22.92 -24.87
CA HIS A 331 -16.60 23.96 -25.90
C HIS A 331 -17.84 24.85 -25.74
N ASP A 332 -17.83 25.68 -24.70
CA ASP A 332 -18.59 26.93 -24.65
C ASP A 332 -18.12 27.78 -23.46
N GLY A 333 -17.81 29.05 -23.72
CA GLY A 333 -17.64 30.05 -22.67
C GLY A 333 -16.28 30.76 -22.62
N ILE A 334 -16.18 31.81 -23.42
CA ILE A 334 -15.18 32.88 -23.44
C ILE A 334 -14.81 33.39 -22.04
N HIS A 335 -13.52 33.38 -21.67
CA HIS A 335 -12.86 34.51 -21.01
C HIS A 335 -11.34 34.51 -21.22
N ARG A 336 -10.81 35.69 -21.50
CA ARG A 336 -9.51 35.99 -22.11
C ARG A 336 -8.58 36.68 -21.09
N SER A 337 -7.28 36.66 -21.40
CA SER A 337 -6.15 37.46 -20.87
C SER A 337 -5.36 36.80 -19.72
N THR A 338 -4.02 36.77 -19.65
CA THR A 338 -2.93 37.39 -20.44
C THR A 338 -1.61 36.73 -20.03
N LEU A 339 -0.78 36.24 -20.96
CA LEU A 339 0.68 36.28 -20.78
C LEU A 339 1.34 36.56 -22.14
N GLN A 340 2.12 37.64 -22.14
CA GLN A 340 2.77 38.24 -23.29
C GLN A 340 3.94 37.42 -23.81
N GLN A 341 4.04 37.49 -25.13
CA GLN A 341 5.11 37.05 -26.01
C GLN A 341 6.48 37.66 -25.66
N THR A 342 7.52 36.85 -25.81
CA THR A 342 8.73 37.26 -26.53
C THR A 342 9.04 36.21 -27.61
N ARG A 343 8.78 36.58 -28.87
CA ARG A 343 9.12 35.83 -30.09
C ARG A 343 10.42 36.39 -30.67
N SER A 344 11.30 35.52 -31.16
CA SER A 344 12.22 35.83 -32.25
C SER A 344 12.15 34.72 -33.31
N ALA A 345 12.09 35.16 -34.57
CA ALA A 345 11.83 34.42 -35.80
C ALA A 345 13.03 33.55 -36.22
N TYR A 346 12.87 32.48 -37.03
CA TYR A 346 12.89 32.51 -38.51
C TYR A 346 12.55 31.10 -39.10
N PRO A 347 12.36 30.93 -40.44
CA PRO A 347 11.14 30.36 -41.02
C PRO A 347 11.24 28.93 -41.57
N ALA A 348 10.07 28.35 -41.83
CA ALA A 348 9.84 27.11 -42.57
C ALA A 348 9.87 27.33 -44.09
N VAL A 349 10.37 26.34 -44.85
CA VAL A 349 10.16 26.23 -46.29
C VAL A 349 9.60 24.85 -46.63
N THR A 350 8.54 24.92 -47.43
CA THR A 350 7.64 23.88 -47.91
C THR A 350 8.22 22.93 -48.95
N SER A 351 7.63 21.75 -48.96
CA SER A 351 7.83 20.61 -49.85
C SER A 351 7.40 20.85 -51.31
N GLY A 352 8.12 20.22 -52.25
CA GLY A 352 7.79 20.14 -53.67
C GLY A 352 8.20 18.79 -54.27
N ARG A 353 7.25 18.14 -54.97
CA ARG A 353 7.37 16.88 -55.74
C ARG A 353 8.15 17.06 -57.05
N TYR A 354 8.66 15.95 -57.61
CA TYR A 354 8.93 15.53 -59.02
C TYR A 354 10.14 14.57 -58.96
N GLY A 355 10.30 13.44 -59.64
CA GLY A 355 9.80 12.91 -60.91
C GLY A 355 11.00 12.30 -61.66
N GLN A 356 11.05 10.96 -61.75
CA GLN A 356 11.84 10.05 -62.62
C GLN A 356 13.14 10.50 -63.35
N ALA A 357 14.15 9.61 -63.27
CA ALA A 357 14.92 9.00 -64.38
C ALA A 357 16.47 9.19 -64.45
N ARG A 358 17.12 8.02 -64.47
CA ARG A 358 18.32 7.58 -65.24
C ARG A 358 19.73 8.08 -64.88
N SER A 359 20.58 7.09 -64.62
CA SER A 359 22.05 7.11 -64.48
C SER A 359 22.79 7.51 -65.77
N PRO A 360 24.11 7.78 -65.64
CA PRO A 360 25.08 7.02 -66.44
C PRO A 360 26.33 6.55 -65.66
N THR A 361 26.98 5.59 -66.31
CA THR A 361 28.09 4.67 -65.97
C THR A 361 29.51 5.26 -65.92
N ALA A 362 30.43 4.56 -65.25
CA ALA A 362 31.89 4.55 -65.49
C ALA A 362 32.50 3.17 -65.15
N PRO A 363 33.67 2.77 -65.72
CA PRO A 363 33.89 1.42 -66.25
C PRO A 363 34.83 0.49 -65.48
N LEU A 364 34.89 -0.73 -66.03
CA LEU A 364 35.50 -2.00 -65.62
C LEU A 364 37.04 -2.03 -65.51
N PHE A 365 37.55 -2.89 -64.63
CA PHE A 365 38.81 -3.62 -64.83
C PHE A 365 38.59 -5.12 -64.65
N ARG A 366 39.20 -5.91 -65.53
CA ARG A 366 39.01 -7.35 -65.77
C ARG A 366 40.36 -8.04 -65.57
N SER A 367 40.36 -9.21 -64.92
CA SER A 367 41.32 -10.34 -65.04
C SER A 367 40.73 -11.49 -64.23
N ALA A 368 40.14 -12.54 -64.82
CA ALA A 368 40.72 -13.69 -65.53
C ALA A 368 40.98 -14.89 -64.60
N ASP A 369 40.14 -15.90 -64.83
CA ASP A 369 40.33 -17.36 -64.78
C ASP A 369 40.43 -18.13 -63.45
N GLY A 370 39.53 -19.11 -63.32
CA GLY A 370 39.56 -20.15 -62.29
C GLY A 370 38.21 -20.84 -62.10
N ALA A 371 37.86 -21.75 -63.02
CA ALA A 371 36.64 -22.57 -62.94
C ALA A 371 36.69 -23.54 -61.74
N HIS A 372 35.67 -23.49 -60.87
CA HIS A 372 35.27 -24.65 -60.07
C HIS A 372 33.76 -24.65 -59.85
N SER A 373 33.16 -25.77 -60.24
CA SER A 373 31.76 -26.11 -60.19
C SER A 373 31.29 -26.40 -58.76
N GLY A 374 30.05 -26.01 -58.45
CA GLY A 374 29.16 -26.82 -57.62
C GLY A 374 28.79 -26.27 -56.24
N LEU A 375 27.47 -26.28 -56.00
CA LEU A 375 26.76 -26.18 -54.72
C LEU A 375 26.46 -24.77 -54.21
N ALA A 376 25.36 -24.23 -54.74
CA ALA A 376 24.56 -23.21 -54.06
C ALA A 376 24.01 -23.80 -52.75
N HIS A 377 24.51 -23.31 -51.61
CA HIS A 377 23.76 -23.40 -50.36
C HIS A 377 22.58 -22.43 -50.43
N PRO A 378 21.33 -22.88 -50.24
CA PRO A 378 20.23 -21.95 -50.02
C PRO A 378 20.53 -21.22 -48.71
N ALA A 379 20.60 -19.89 -48.77
CA ALA A 379 20.54 -19.07 -47.57
C ALA A 379 19.26 -19.45 -46.81
N LEU A 380 19.41 -20.08 -45.66
CA LEU A 380 18.35 -20.19 -44.66
C LEU A 380 17.97 -18.77 -44.26
N GLN A 381 16.98 -18.20 -44.93
CA GLN A 381 16.19 -17.12 -44.35
C GLN A 381 15.49 -17.74 -43.13
N SER A 382 16.09 -17.52 -41.96
CA SER A 382 15.48 -17.84 -40.68
C SER A 382 14.13 -17.13 -40.64
N ARG A 383 13.05 -17.89 -40.82
CA ARG A 383 11.70 -17.38 -40.58
C ARG A 383 11.56 -17.31 -39.07
N THR A 384 12.06 -16.23 -38.47
CA THR A 384 11.76 -15.92 -37.08
C THR A 384 10.25 -15.94 -36.92
N SER A 385 9.78 -16.77 -36.01
CA SER A 385 8.36 -16.84 -35.73
C SER A 385 7.91 -15.51 -35.13
N ARG A 386 6.64 -15.14 -35.34
CA ARG A 386 6.04 -13.96 -34.70
C ARG A 386 6.22 -13.96 -33.18
N ALA A 387 6.30 -15.14 -32.57
CA ALA A 387 6.56 -15.31 -31.15
C ALA A 387 8.02 -14.97 -30.76
N GLU A 388 9.00 -15.32 -31.59
CA GLU A 388 10.41 -14.97 -31.37
C GLU A 388 10.65 -13.48 -31.56
N GLU A 389 10.01 -12.86 -32.56
CA GLU A 389 10.06 -11.40 -32.75
C GLU A 389 9.43 -10.64 -31.59
N GLU A 390 8.29 -11.14 -31.08
CA GLU A 390 7.65 -10.56 -29.90
C GLU A 390 8.51 -10.75 -28.65
N LEU A 391 9.11 -11.93 -28.46
CA LEU A 391 10.04 -12.18 -27.36
C LEU A 391 11.25 -11.24 -27.41
N ALA A 392 11.82 -11.02 -28.59
CA ALA A 392 12.94 -10.09 -28.78
C ALA A 392 12.51 -8.64 -28.43
N ARG A 393 11.33 -8.20 -28.88
CA ARG A 393 10.79 -6.86 -28.52
C ARG A 393 10.57 -6.71 -27.02
N LEU A 394 10.03 -7.73 -26.37
CA LEU A 394 9.83 -7.73 -24.91
C LEU A 394 11.17 -7.71 -24.16
N GLN A 395 12.19 -8.39 -24.68
CA GLN A 395 13.54 -8.36 -24.12
C GLN A 395 14.19 -6.98 -24.30
N ASP A 396 14.08 -6.35 -25.47
CA ASP A 396 14.59 -5.01 -25.74
C ASP A 396 13.90 -3.95 -24.86
N ALA A 397 12.60 -4.11 -24.60
CA ALA A 397 11.85 -3.23 -23.71
C ALA A 397 12.37 -3.23 -22.25
N LEU A 398 13.12 -4.26 -21.84
CA LEU A 398 13.77 -4.35 -20.53
C LEU A 398 15.15 -3.67 -20.49
N LEU A 399 15.70 -3.28 -21.63
CA LEU A 399 17.03 -2.65 -21.73
C LEU A 399 16.96 -1.16 -21.43
N CYS A 400 18.04 -0.63 -20.87
CA CYS A 400 18.17 0.76 -20.50
C CYS A 400 18.13 1.65 -21.75
N PRO A 401 17.29 2.71 -21.79
CA PRO A 401 17.14 3.56 -22.98
C PRO A 401 18.36 4.44 -23.28
N ILE A 402 19.41 4.38 -22.45
CA ILE A 402 20.63 5.19 -22.61
C ILE A 402 21.77 4.34 -23.19
N CYS A 403 21.98 3.14 -22.67
CA CYS A 403 23.08 2.27 -23.12
C CYS A 403 22.62 1.12 -24.02
N GLU A 404 21.32 0.79 -24.04
CA GLU A 404 20.74 -0.31 -24.82
C GLU A 404 21.40 -1.69 -24.55
N GLU A 405 22.17 -1.81 -23.46
CA GLU A 405 22.95 -3.00 -23.13
C GLU A 405 22.50 -3.61 -21.78
N ARG A 406 22.42 -2.76 -20.75
CA ARG A 406 22.09 -3.20 -19.38
C ARG A 406 20.59 -3.17 -19.16
N ARG A 407 20.09 -4.12 -18.38
CA ARG A 407 18.68 -4.13 -17.94
C ARG A 407 18.37 -2.92 -17.06
N LYS A 408 17.12 -2.47 -17.11
CA LYS A 408 16.57 -1.46 -16.21
C LYS A 408 16.53 -2.03 -14.78
N ASP A 409 17.19 -1.33 -13.86
CA ASP A 409 17.26 -1.70 -12.44
C ASP A 409 17.18 -0.47 -11.51
N THR A 410 16.95 0.71 -12.07
CA THR A 410 16.82 1.98 -11.34
C THR A 410 15.61 2.74 -11.84
N ILE A 411 14.72 3.12 -10.93
CA ILE A 411 13.52 3.91 -11.18
C ILE A 411 13.71 5.31 -10.59
N PHE A 412 13.24 6.34 -11.29
CA PHE A 412 13.21 7.72 -10.80
C PHE A 412 11.84 8.04 -10.19
N GLN A 413 11.74 9.13 -9.44
CA GLN A 413 10.46 9.57 -8.85
C GLN A 413 9.34 9.76 -9.88
N CYS A 414 9.70 10.07 -11.13
CA CYS A 414 8.76 10.18 -12.25
C CYS A 414 8.31 8.84 -12.85
N GLY A 415 8.63 7.70 -12.22
CA GLY A 415 8.29 6.35 -12.70
C GLY A 415 9.13 5.82 -13.87
N HIS A 416 9.96 6.66 -14.50
CA HIS A 416 10.83 6.24 -15.62
C HIS A 416 12.08 5.49 -15.15
N GLU A 417 12.61 4.64 -16.02
CA GLU A 417 13.64 3.65 -15.65
C GLU A 417 14.92 3.73 -16.49
N THR A 418 16.05 3.45 -15.86
CA THR A 418 17.36 3.23 -16.51
C THR A 418 18.12 2.08 -15.82
N CYS A 419 19.29 1.71 -16.35
CA CYS A 419 20.26 0.96 -15.55
C CYS A 419 20.94 1.89 -14.53
N GLN A 420 21.50 1.31 -13.47
CA GLN A 420 22.11 2.03 -12.35
C GLN A 420 23.30 2.87 -12.80
N ASP A 421 24.12 2.34 -13.71
CA ASP A 421 25.31 3.03 -14.19
C ASP A 421 24.96 4.28 -14.99
N CYS A 422 23.97 4.19 -15.88
CA CYS A 422 23.51 5.36 -16.63
C CYS A 422 22.75 6.34 -15.72
N GLY A 423 21.95 5.83 -14.79
CA GLY A 423 21.18 6.65 -13.85
C GLY A 423 22.07 7.57 -13.01
N LYS A 424 23.23 7.08 -12.54
CA LYS A 424 24.21 7.89 -11.77
C LYS A 424 24.76 9.09 -12.54
N LEU A 425 24.76 9.05 -13.87
CA LEU A 425 25.42 10.03 -14.73
C LEU A 425 24.50 11.16 -15.20
N ILE A 426 23.20 11.12 -14.86
CA ILE A 426 22.20 12.05 -15.38
C ILE A 426 21.47 12.78 -14.27
N SER A 427 21.18 14.06 -14.42
CA SER A 427 20.37 14.84 -13.46
C SER A 427 18.94 15.10 -13.93
N LEU A 428 18.64 14.86 -15.20
CA LEU A 428 17.31 14.98 -15.79
C LEU A 428 16.88 13.63 -16.37
N CYS A 429 15.61 13.27 -16.17
CA CYS A 429 15.03 12.06 -16.75
C CYS A 429 15.13 12.11 -18.30
N PRO A 430 15.63 11.07 -18.98
CA PRO A 430 15.77 11.07 -20.43
C PRO A 430 14.43 11.06 -21.17
N LEU A 431 13.34 10.66 -20.50
CA LEU A 431 12.00 10.51 -21.08
C LEU A 431 11.14 11.75 -20.85
N CYS A 432 11.01 12.23 -19.61
CA CYS A 432 10.14 13.37 -19.27
C CYS A 432 10.89 14.67 -18.95
N ARG A 433 12.23 14.66 -18.91
CA ARG A 433 13.09 15.82 -18.57
C ARG A 433 12.91 16.41 -17.17
N GLN A 434 12.14 15.77 -16.29
CA GLN A 434 12.05 16.16 -14.89
C GLN A 434 13.42 16.01 -14.20
N VAL A 435 13.73 16.91 -13.26
CA VAL A 435 14.91 16.82 -12.39
C VAL A 435 14.82 15.54 -11.58
N ILE A 436 15.91 14.78 -11.46
CA ILE A 436 15.94 13.53 -10.71
C ILE A 436 16.40 13.81 -9.28
N GLU A 437 15.50 13.61 -8.33
CA GLU A 437 15.75 13.81 -6.89
C GLU A 437 15.93 12.47 -6.17
N VAL A 438 15.28 11.41 -6.65
CA VAL A 438 15.28 10.09 -6.02
C VAL A 438 15.59 9.02 -7.05
N ARG A 439 16.47 8.09 -6.67
CA ARG A 439 16.81 6.88 -7.44
C ARG A 439 16.52 5.65 -6.61
N ILE A 440 15.57 4.86 -7.07
CA ILE A 440 15.08 3.67 -6.39
C ILE A 440 15.68 2.46 -7.09
N LYS A 441 16.33 1.56 -6.34
CA LYS A 441 16.83 0.31 -6.89
C LYS A 441 15.68 -0.69 -7.03
N ARG A 442 15.53 -1.27 -8.21
CA ARG A 442 14.68 -2.42 -8.45
C ARG A 442 15.44 -3.69 -8.07
N PHE A 443 14.86 -4.52 -7.22
CA PHE A 443 15.38 -5.86 -6.94
C PHE A 443 14.83 -6.81 -8.02
N VAL A 444 15.63 -7.03 -9.06
CA VAL A 444 15.26 -7.85 -10.23
C VAL A 444 15.58 -9.32 -9.99
#